data_AF-H8ZFL5-F1
#
_entry.id   AF-H8ZFL5-F1
#
_cell.length_a   1.000
_cell.length_b   1.000
_cell.length_c   1.000
_cell.angle_alpha   90.00
_cell.angle_beta   90.00
_cell.angle_gamma   90.00
#
_symmetry.space_group_name_H-M   'P 1'
#
loop_
_entity.id
_entity.type
_entity.pdbx_description
1 polymer ?
#
loop_
_entity_poly.entity_id
_entity_poly.type
_entity_poly.pdbx_seq_one_letter_code
_entity_poly.pdbx_strand_id
1 'polypeptide(L)'
;MPSRLRRMFNASVYFVSFTMSIFVGIFFLIQKDFDGKSILAVSLYLICSLFEGILYASKWYMRNKRRRELRNKSLVRRRYGSGEIRMPPIGVSTENKHMRAKCDFIYNGTIYIRKGETVELLKVIGSYYSVRTSTGVEYIVPKENFY
;
A
#
# COMPACT_ATOMS: atom_id res chain seq x y z
N MET A 1 -13.98 -9.39 0.62
CA MET A 1 -13.22 -9.19 1.88
C MET A 1 -12.25 -8.01 1.74
N PRO A 2 -12.26 -7.02 2.64
CA PRO A 2 -11.30 -5.93 2.64
C PRO A 2 -9.86 -6.45 2.68
N SER A 3 -8.94 -5.80 1.96
CA SER A 3 -7.56 -6.28 1.82
C SER A 3 -6.81 -6.44 3.15
N ARG A 4 -7.21 -5.71 4.21
CA ARG A 4 -6.64 -5.84 5.56
C ARG A 4 -7.10 -7.10 6.30
N LEU A 5 -8.39 -7.44 6.22
CA LEU A 5 -8.97 -8.60 6.89
C LEU A 5 -8.43 -9.91 6.31
N ARG A 6 -8.34 -10.01 4.97
CA ARG A 6 -7.73 -11.19 4.30
C ARG A 6 -6.28 -11.41 4.75
N ARG A 7 -5.55 -10.32 5.03
CA ARG A 7 -4.16 -10.39 5.49
C ARG A 7 -4.04 -10.85 6.94
N MET A 8 -4.90 -10.38 7.82
CA MET A 8 -4.92 -10.83 9.22
C MET A 8 -5.31 -12.30 9.31
N PHE A 9 -6.29 -12.71 8.50
CA PHE A 9 -6.71 -14.11 8.42
C PHE A 9 -5.59 -15.02 7.90
N ASN A 10 -4.89 -14.64 6.84
CA ASN A 10 -3.76 -15.45 6.37
C ASN A 10 -2.64 -15.53 7.43
N ALA A 11 -2.33 -14.43 8.11
CA ALA A 11 -1.32 -14.44 9.18
C ALA A 11 -1.71 -15.34 10.36
N SER A 12 -3.00 -15.36 10.75
CA SER A 12 -3.48 -16.25 11.81
C SER A 12 -3.43 -17.71 11.39
N VAL A 13 -3.74 -18.02 10.12
CA VAL A 13 -3.64 -19.40 9.60
C VAL A 13 -2.20 -19.91 9.66
N TYR A 14 -1.22 -19.09 9.25
CA TYR A 14 0.20 -19.47 9.36
C TYR A 14 0.66 -19.65 10.80
N PHE A 15 0.19 -18.80 11.72
CA PHE A 15 0.52 -18.93 13.14
C PHE A 15 -0.05 -20.22 13.76
N VAL A 16 -1.30 -20.56 13.44
CA VAL A 16 -1.92 -21.82 13.89
C VAL A 16 -1.19 -23.02 13.30
N SER A 17 -0.83 -23.00 12.02
CA SER A 17 -0.06 -24.09 11.41
C SER A 17 1.31 -24.28 12.07
N PHE A 18 2.02 -23.18 12.34
CA PHE A 18 3.34 -23.23 12.97
C PHE A 18 3.28 -23.77 14.41
N THR A 19 2.28 -23.34 15.20
CA THR A 19 2.09 -23.83 16.57
C THR A 19 1.70 -25.29 16.61
N MET A 20 0.88 -25.77 15.68
CA MET A 20 0.55 -27.20 15.55
C MET A 20 1.78 -28.05 15.19
N SER A 21 2.65 -27.59 14.29
CA SER A 21 3.90 -28.30 13.96
C SER A 21 4.83 -28.45 15.18
N ILE A 22 4.95 -27.40 16.00
CA ILE A 22 5.75 -27.44 17.23
C ILE A 22 5.12 -28.41 18.23
N PHE A 23 3.80 -28.38 18.40
CA PHE A 23 3.10 -29.26 19.33
C PHE A 23 3.28 -30.73 18.96
N VAL A 24 3.16 -31.06 17.67
CA VAL A 24 3.45 -32.40 17.15
C VAL A 24 4.90 -32.78 17.44
N GLY A 25 5.87 -31.89 17.16
CA GLY A 25 7.28 -32.14 17.45
C GLY A 25 7.56 -32.43 18.94
N ILE A 26 6.95 -31.68 19.85
CA ILE A 26 7.10 -31.88 21.31
C ILE A 26 6.44 -33.19 21.74
N PHE A 27 5.25 -33.50 21.23
CA PHE A 27 4.56 -34.75 21.52
C PHE A 27 5.40 -35.97 21.10
N PHE A 28 6.07 -35.89 19.94
CA PHE A 28 6.98 -36.92 19.46
C PHE A 28 8.25 -37.08 20.33
N LEU A 29 8.75 -36.01 20.95
CA LEU A 29 9.91 -36.10 21.86
C LEU A 29 9.58 -36.76 23.21
N ILE A 30 8.30 -36.75 23.62
CA ILE A 30 7.85 -37.30 24.90
C ILE A 30 7.58 -38.81 24.80
N GLN A 31 7.20 -39.32 23.62
CA GLN A 31 7.00 -40.75 23.41
C GLN A 31 8.36 -41.46 23.20
N LYS A 32 8.67 -42.41 24.10
CA LYS A 32 9.96 -43.12 24.14
C LYS A 32 10.12 -44.28 23.17
N ASP A 33 9.03 -44.74 22.54
CA ASP A 33 9.02 -45.95 21.73
C ASP A 33 8.77 -45.60 20.25
N PHE A 34 9.83 -45.39 19.47
CA PHE A 34 9.68 -45.10 18.05
C PHE A 34 10.69 -45.82 17.14
N ASP A 35 10.15 -46.37 16.05
CA ASP A 35 10.90 -46.84 14.89
C ASP A 35 11.65 -45.70 14.19
N GLY A 36 12.87 -45.97 13.73
CA GLY A 36 13.73 -44.97 13.08
C GLY A 36 13.11 -44.30 11.83
N LYS A 37 12.16 -44.98 11.16
CA LYS A 37 11.43 -44.42 10.00
C LYS A 37 10.50 -43.27 10.42
N SER A 38 9.86 -43.37 11.58
CA SER A 38 8.96 -42.36 12.13
C SER A 38 9.73 -41.11 12.56
N ILE A 39 10.92 -41.30 13.15
CA ILE A 39 11.83 -40.21 13.52
C ILE A 39 12.27 -39.42 12.27
N LEU A 40 12.58 -40.13 11.18
CA LEU A 40 13.01 -39.49 9.93
C LEU A 40 11.88 -38.71 9.26
N ALA A 41 10.64 -39.22 9.28
CA ALA A 41 9.48 -38.52 8.73
C ALA A 41 9.15 -37.23 9.52
N VAL A 42 9.19 -37.28 10.85
CA VAL A 42 8.89 -36.13 11.72
C VAL A 42 9.97 -35.06 11.63
N SER A 43 11.25 -35.47 11.56
CA SER A 43 12.35 -34.52 11.40
C SER A 43 12.31 -33.79 10.04
N LEU A 44 12.00 -34.50 8.94
CA LEU A 44 11.75 -33.88 7.64
C LEU A 44 10.58 -32.89 7.69
N TYR A 45 9.47 -33.26 8.32
CA TYR A 45 8.30 -32.39 8.47
C TYR A 45 8.63 -31.11 9.26
N LEU A 46 9.36 -31.24 10.37
CA LEU A 46 9.82 -30.11 11.18
C LEU A 46 10.75 -29.18 10.39
N ILE A 47 11.69 -29.73 9.61
CA ILE A 47 12.61 -28.94 8.77
C ILE A 47 11.82 -28.14 7.73
N CYS A 48 10.88 -28.79 7.02
CA CYS A 48 10.04 -28.10 6.04
C CYS A 48 9.19 -27.00 6.70
N SER A 49 8.60 -27.26 7.86
CA SER A 49 7.77 -26.28 8.57
C SER A 49 8.58 -25.09 9.10
N LEU A 50 9.79 -25.34 9.61
CA LEU A 50 10.72 -24.27 10.03
C LEU A 50 11.18 -23.42 8.84
N PHE A 51 11.46 -24.05 7.70
CA PHE A 51 11.86 -23.35 6.47
C PHE A 51 10.76 -22.40 5.97
N GLU A 52 9.51 -22.85 5.94
CA GLU A 52 8.37 -22.00 5.60
C GLU A 52 8.19 -20.83 6.58
N GLY A 53 8.38 -21.09 7.88
CA GLY A 53 8.35 -20.06 8.93
C GLY A 53 9.41 -18.97 8.71
N ILE A 54 10.64 -19.36 8.36
CA ILE A 54 11.74 -18.44 8.07
C ILE A 54 11.46 -17.60 6.82
N LEU A 55 10.93 -18.20 5.74
CA LEU A 55 10.53 -17.47 4.54
C LEU A 55 9.43 -16.44 4.82
N TYR A 56 8.47 -16.79 5.67
CA TYR A 56 7.42 -15.85 6.05
C TYR A 56 7.95 -14.70 6.92
N ALA A 57 8.79 -15.02 7.92
CA ALA A 57 9.41 -14.03 8.80
C ALA A 57 10.29 -13.04 8.02
N SER A 58 11.06 -13.52 7.04
CA SER A 58 11.89 -12.66 6.17
C SER A 58 11.05 -11.72 5.31
N LYS A 59 9.95 -12.19 4.71
CA LYS A 59 8.99 -11.35 3.98
C LYS A 59 8.36 -10.30 4.89
N TRP A 60 7.97 -10.68 6.10
CA TRP A 60 7.41 -9.77 7.10
C TRP A 60 8.44 -8.70 7.51
N TYR A 61 9.68 -9.11 7.78
CA TYR A 61 10.79 -8.22 8.15
C TYR A 61 11.09 -7.19 7.04
N MET A 62 11.28 -7.64 5.80
CA MET A 62 11.52 -6.74 4.64
C MET A 62 10.40 -5.72 4.46
N ARG A 63 9.16 -6.14 4.68
CA ARG A 63 7.99 -5.24 4.59
C ARG A 63 7.97 -4.21 5.71
N ASN A 64 8.33 -4.61 6.93
CA ASN A 64 8.37 -3.70 8.08
C ASN A 64 9.55 -2.71 7.95
N LYS A 65 10.69 -3.17 7.43
CA LYS A 65 11.84 -2.32 7.05
C LYS A 65 11.42 -1.24 6.04
N ARG A 66 10.74 -1.63 4.96
CA ARG A 66 10.22 -0.68 3.95
C ARG A 66 9.24 0.34 4.53
N ARG A 67 8.41 -0.06 5.49
CA ARG A 67 7.52 0.88 6.22
C ARG A 67 8.31 1.89 7.06
N ARG A 68 9.36 1.44 7.76
CA ARG A 68 10.25 2.33 8.53
C ARG A 68 10.99 3.30 7.62
N GLU A 69 11.48 2.84 6.47
CA GLU A 69 12.13 3.70 5.47
C GLU A 69 11.17 4.77 4.93
N LEU A 70 9.93 4.42 4.60
CA LEU A 70 8.91 5.37 4.16
C LEU A 70 8.55 6.38 5.26
N ARG A 71 8.46 5.94 6.52
CA ARG A 71 8.22 6.84 7.66
C ARG A 71 9.38 7.81 7.88
N ASN A 72 10.62 7.35 7.72
CA ASN A 72 11.80 8.20 7.85
C ASN A 72 11.90 9.21 6.69
N LYS A 73 11.52 8.80 5.47
CA LYS A 73 11.37 9.72 4.33
C LYS A 73 10.23 10.73 4.52
N SER A 74 9.16 10.35 5.23
CA SER A 74 8.04 11.26 5.52
C SER A 74 8.28 12.19 6.71
N LEU A 75 9.43 12.09 7.40
CA LEU A 75 9.84 12.99 8.49
C LEU A 75 10.45 14.32 7.98
N VAL A 76 10.22 14.70 6.71
CA VAL A 76 10.13 16.12 6.36
C VAL A 76 8.87 16.66 7.05
N ARG A 77 9.00 16.87 8.37
CA ARG A 77 8.02 17.54 9.21
C ARG A 77 7.74 18.86 8.54
N ARG A 78 6.53 19.02 7.98
CA ARG A 78 5.99 20.34 7.68
C ARG A 78 5.94 21.10 9.01
N ARG A 79 6.99 21.85 9.32
CA ARG A 79 6.94 22.90 10.33
C ARG A 79 6.09 24.02 9.71
N TYR A 80 4.77 23.88 9.78
CA TYR A 80 3.94 25.08 9.72
C TYR A 80 4.18 25.78 11.06
N GLY A 81 5.14 26.71 11.05
CA GLY A 81 5.35 27.61 12.18
C GLY A 81 4.07 28.40 12.43
N SER A 82 3.74 28.60 13.69
CA SER A 82 2.71 29.54 14.17
C SER A 82 3.21 30.98 13.98
N GLY A 83 3.44 31.37 12.74
CA GLY A 83 3.76 32.74 12.34
C GLY A 83 3.03 33.02 11.04
N GLU A 84 2.63 34.27 10.82
CA GLU A 84 2.01 34.71 9.58
C GLU A 84 2.73 34.10 8.38
N ILE A 85 2.00 33.28 7.63
CA ILE A 85 2.49 32.65 6.41
C ILE A 85 2.63 33.77 5.37
N ARG A 86 3.76 34.49 5.42
CA ARG A 86 4.21 35.27 4.27
C ARG A 86 4.59 34.26 3.21
N MET A 87 3.67 34.01 2.27
CA MET A 87 3.93 33.19 1.11
C MET A 87 5.16 33.78 0.40
N PRO A 88 6.18 32.97 0.06
CA PRO A 88 7.20 33.45 -0.86
C PRO A 88 6.50 33.91 -2.14
N PRO A 89 6.99 34.97 -2.81
CA PRO A 89 6.40 35.43 -4.06
C PRO A 89 6.30 34.21 -4.98
N ILE A 90 5.11 34.03 -5.55
CA ILE A 90 4.79 32.93 -6.46
C ILE A 90 5.78 33.02 -7.62
N GLY A 91 6.86 32.27 -7.53
CA GLY A 91 7.68 31.92 -8.66
C GLY A 91 6.77 31.12 -9.57
N VAL A 92 6.27 31.78 -10.62
CA VAL A 92 5.49 31.16 -11.66
C VAL A 92 6.41 30.17 -12.35
N SER A 93 6.44 28.92 -11.88
CA SER A 93 6.93 27.83 -12.70
C SER A 93 5.89 27.68 -13.81
N THR A 94 6.15 28.30 -14.95
CA THR A 94 5.42 28.10 -16.21
C THR A 94 5.69 26.71 -16.78
N GLU A 95 5.65 25.68 -15.93
CA GLU A 95 5.55 24.30 -16.36
C GLU A 95 4.06 23.98 -16.36
N ASN A 96 3.43 24.09 -17.53
CA ASN A 96 2.04 23.70 -17.71
C ASN A 96 1.93 22.21 -17.39
N LYS A 97 1.41 21.91 -16.20
CA LYS A 97 1.31 20.55 -15.72
C LYS A 97 0.08 19.90 -16.33
N HIS A 98 0.30 18.96 -17.25
CA HIS A 98 -0.79 18.18 -17.83
C HIS A 98 -1.21 17.04 -16.90
N MET A 99 -2.52 16.81 -16.77
CA MET A 99 -3.12 15.76 -15.95
C MET A 99 -4.02 14.89 -16.83
N ARG A 100 -4.16 13.61 -16.47
CA ARG A 100 -4.99 12.66 -17.22
C ARG A 100 -6.24 12.27 -16.42
N ALA A 101 -7.40 12.37 -17.06
CA ALA A 101 -8.68 11.99 -16.47
C ALA A 101 -8.75 10.48 -16.19
N LYS A 102 -9.19 10.10 -14.98
CA LYS A 102 -9.41 8.68 -14.58
C LYS A 102 -10.77 8.14 -15.00
N CYS A 103 -11.75 9.00 -15.15
CA CYS A 103 -13.14 8.68 -15.48
C CYS A 103 -13.73 9.75 -16.40
N ASP A 104 -14.89 9.46 -16.99
CA ASP A 104 -15.68 10.45 -17.71
C ASP A 104 -16.30 11.44 -16.72
N PHE A 105 -16.35 12.70 -17.10
CA PHE A 105 -16.99 13.76 -16.34
C PHE A 105 -18.23 14.24 -17.08
N ILE A 106 -19.37 14.14 -16.41
CA ILE A 106 -20.68 14.51 -16.92
C ILE A 106 -21.23 15.63 -16.05
N TYR A 107 -21.67 16.71 -16.66
CA TYR A 107 -22.40 17.79 -15.99
C TYR A 107 -23.69 18.03 -16.77
N ASN A 108 -24.84 17.98 -16.10
CA ASN A 108 -26.16 18.14 -16.71
C ASN A 108 -26.43 17.25 -17.95
N GLY A 109 -25.89 16.02 -17.97
CA GLY A 109 -26.12 15.04 -19.04
C GLY A 109 -25.19 15.14 -20.25
N THR A 110 -24.32 16.15 -20.32
CA THR A 110 -23.27 16.26 -21.35
C THR A 110 -21.90 15.89 -20.78
N ILE A 111 -21.17 15.02 -21.50
CA ILE A 111 -19.78 14.67 -21.18
C ILE A 111 -18.89 15.84 -21.60
N TYR A 112 -18.14 16.42 -20.66
CA TYR A 112 -17.26 17.56 -20.94
C TYR A 112 -15.77 17.22 -20.85
N ILE A 113 -15.40 16.12 -20.18
CA ILE A 113 -14.04 15.55 -20.19
C ILE A 113 -14.17 14.03 -20.24
N ARG A 114 -13.52 13.39 -21.21
CA ARG A 114 -13.54 11.92 -21.33
C ARG A 114 -12.43 11.26 -20.52
N LYS A 115 -12.66 10.02 -20.09
CA LYS A 115 -11.65 9.20 -19.44
C LYS A 115 -10.41 9.07 -20.34
N GLY A 116 -9.25 9.31 -19.75
CA GLY A 116 -7.97 9.25 -20.44
C GLY A 116 -7.61 10.50 -21.23
N GLU A 117 -8.51 11.48 -21.33
CA GLU A 117 -8.22 12.80 -21.90
C GLU A 117 -7.23 13.55 -21.02
N THR A 118 -6.31 14.25 -21.68
CA THR A 118 -5.28 15.06 -21.03
C THR A 118 -5.76 16.50 -20.94
N VAL A 119 -5.76 17.05 -19.73
CA VAL A 119 -6.17 18.43 -19.44
C VAL A 119 -5.01 19.19 -18.81
N GLU A 120 -4.98 20.49 -19.03
CA GLU A 120 -3.98 21.38 -18.43
C GLU A 120 -4.41 21.78 -17.03
N LEU A 121 -3.53 21.61 -16.03
CA LEU A 121 -3.78 22.09 -14.67
C LEU A 121 -3.45 23.58 -14.58
N LEU A 122 -4.47 24.40 -14.33
CA LEU A 122 -4.29 25.84 -14.11
C LEU A 122 -4.02 26.15 -12.63
N LYS A 123 -4.91 25.68 -11.75
CA LYS A 123 -4.85 26.03 -10.33
C LYS A 123 -5.35 24.90 -9.44
N VAL A 124 -4.71 24.76 -8.28
CA VAL A 124 -5.14 23.85 -7.21
C VAL A 124 -6.01 24.63 -6.22
N ILE A 125 -7.26 24.20 -6.01
CA ILE A 125 -8.24 24.85 -5.14
C ILE A 125 -8.74 23.85 -4.10
N GLY A 126 -8.11 23.80 -2.92
CA GLY A 126 -8.55 22.89 -1.85
C GLY A 126 -8.56 21.42 -2.29
N SER A 127 -9.74 20.80 -2.35
CA SER A 127 -9.96 19.42 -2.83
C SER A 127 -10.30 19.31 -4.33
N TYR A 128 -10.16 20.40 -5.08
CA TYR A 128 -10.49 20.51 -6.50
C TYR A 128 -9.30 21.02 -7.33
N TYR A 129 -9.36 20.78 -8.64
CA TYR A 129 -8.48 21.36 -9.64
C TYR A 129 -9.30 22.24 -10.58
N SER A 130 -8.77 23.42 -10.91
CA SER A 130 -9.17 24.15 -12.10
C SER A 130 -8.36 23.61 -13.27
N VAL A 131 -9.04 23.05 -14.26
CA VAL A 131 -8.44 22.41 -15.43
C VAL A 131 -8.94 23.05 -16.70
N ARG A 132 -8.06 23.19 -17.69
CA ARG A 132 -8.39 23.64 -19.04
C ARG A 132 -8.36 22.45 -19.99
N THR A 133 -9.44 22.31 -20.74
CA THR A 133 -9.59 21.29 -21.78
C THR A 133 -8.85 21.68 -23.04
N SER A 134 -8.67 20.73 -23.96
CA SER A 134 -8.12 20.97 -25.30
C SER A 134 -8.91 22.02 -26.09
N THR A 135 -10.20 22.16 -25.81
CA THR A 135 -11.08 23.18 -26.38
C THR A 135 -10.93 24.57 -25.75
N GLY A 136 -10.02 24.72 -24.77
CA GLY A 136 -9.78 26.00 -24.08
C GLY A 136 -10.78 26.33 -22.98
N VAL A 137 -11.75 25.44 -22.71
CA VAL A 137 -12.78 25.64 -21.68
C VAL A 137 -12.26 25.20 -20.32
N GLU A 138 -12.54 26.00 -19.30
CA GLU A 138 -12.12 25.77 -17.92
C GLU A 138 -13.22 25.12 -17.08
N TYR A 139 -12.84 24.11 -16.30
CA TYR A 139 -13.73 23.40 -15.40
C TYR A 139 -13.10 23.21 -14.02
N ILE A 140 -13.95 23.20 -12.99
CA ILE A 140 -13.55 22.85 -11.63
C ILE A 140 -13.94 21.41 -11.36
N VAL A 141 -12.95 20.57 -11.06
CA VAL A 141 -13.13 19.12 -11.03
C VAL A 141 -12.45 18.52 -9.79
N PRO A 142 -13.06 17.51 -9.12
CA PRO A 142 -12.47 16.88 -7.93
C PRO A 142 -11.12 16.23 -8.22
N LYS A 143 -10.17 16.38 -7.29
CA LYS A 143 -8.80 15.85 -7.45
C LYS A 143 -8.72 14.34 -7.60
N GLU A 144 -9.64 13.62 -6.96
CA GLU A 144 -9.65 12.15 -6.91
C GLU A 144 -9.76 11.52 -8.31
N ASN A 145 -10.31 12.28 -9.25
CA ASN A 145 -10.62 11.84 -10.60
C ASN A 145 -9.48 12.07 -11.62
N PHE A 146 -8.30 12.52 -11.17
CA PHE A 146 -7.11 12.64 -12.02
C PHE A 146 -5.96 11.76 -11.52
N TYR A 147 -5.13 11.25 -12.44
CA TYR A 147 -3.90 10.51 -12.13
C TYR A 147 -2.79 11.41 -11.58
#